data_AF-A0A8C4E7C5-F1
#
_entry.id   AF-A0A8C4E7C5-F1
#
_cell.length_a   1.000
_cell.length_b   1.000
_cell.length_c   1.000
_cell.angle_alpha   90.00
_cell.angle_beta   90.00
_cell.angle_gamma   90.00
#
_symmetry.space_group_name_H-M   'P 1'
#
loop_
_entity.id
_entity.type
_entity.pdbx_description
1 polymer ?
#
loop_
_entity_poly.entity_id
_entity_poly.type
_entity_poly.pdbx_seq_one_letter_code
_entity_poly.pdbx_strand_id
1 'polypeptide(L)'
;MATYCWWIQRVKMEDHQPTSNELQEGLQALTEENLQLRDKNERLFTKVGYLESRLGHLASSSTDLSCRLVQSEEEKLKISKELVEEKIHVNKMREQFEEETFELKNKILNQVGVITELEMEREKLFRELQAAEARLKVGEKSGQDLTGEYATLKKKYLALAEAHDRELAQSEELSAELLALAQAQDALRRQLEEQQQSVKTTTKGLHGELDRVRALISRMSHNRVKLEDLAALEKEQKTMNKTLLGNQDDIKDKLEKMRNSYEEQQRKLEEKVVAMGKEQQENKRAIRNSQQELSEQRAALMCSQSQVKEVEEENSKLQLQIKELNEQYRARLVCYLKDLADYIDGHGEGKSPSETSAMRAFVESMLQDVRSSYRVREEQLAAAARSYKKRLQKITKTHHALLIAYRVQREQVLAKPDSGLDPGPPEAHFSLEPTELRDETEKELQHLRQDKARLEGQLQMAQEQVAVLKMPVGDFSLQEPSKLKEICEESWSDIRKQLREMTDSTLVGFEKERAILITRATVAEAQVSELQDYIDNHLGS
;
A
#
# COMPACT_ATOMS: atom_id res chain seq x y z
N MET A 1 81.66 47.66 134.81
CA MET A 1 82.59 46.89 133.95
C MET A 1 82.15 45.44 134.00
N ALA A 2 81.09 45.13 133.24
CA ALA A 2 80.03 44.30 133.80
C ALA A 2 79.72 43.10 132.91
N THR A 3 80.54 42.05 133.01
CA THR A 3 80.15 40.69 132.56
C THR A 3 79.33 39.95 133.62
N TYR A 4 78.67 40.72 134.47
CA TYR A 4 77.65 40.33 135.44
C TYR A 4 76.44 41.23 135.19
N CYS A 5 75.23 40.67 135.32
CA CYS A 5 73.94 41.39 135.40
C CYS A 5 73.09 41.47 134.12
N TRP A 6 72.67 40.33 133.56
CA TRP A 6 71.28 40.19 133.05
C TRP A 6 70.78 38.74 132.97
N TRP A 7 71.64 37.74 133.23
CA TRP A 7 71.22 36.36 133.54
C TRP A 7 70.54 36.19 134.92
N ILE A 8 70.39 37.27 135.70
CA ILE A 8 69.70 37.27 137.01
C ILE A 8 68.40 38.11 137.01
N GLN A 9 68.03 38.76 135.89
CA GLN A 9 66.89 39.70 135.86
C GLN A 9 65.79 39.39 134.81
N ARG A 10 65.65 38.12 134.37
CA ARG A 10 64.42 37.67 133.67
C ARG A 10 63.98 36.27 134.13
N VAL A 11 64.15 36.05 135.44
CA VAL A 11 63.63 34.92 136.23
C VAL A 11 62.37 35.35 137.02
N LYS A 12 61.73 36.47 136.66
CA LYS A 12 60.48 36.93 137.29
C LYS A 12 59.65 37.72 136.28
N MET A 13 58.87 37.03 135.47
CA MET A 13 57.55 37.43 134.96
C MET A 13 56.96 36.18 134.30
N GLU A 14 56.18 35.45 135.11
CA GLU A 14 55.21 34.41 134.72
C GLU A 14 55.77 33.28 133.83
N ASP A 15 56.56 32.37 134.40
CA ASP A 15 56.04 31.03 134.72
C ASP A 15 54.57 31.02 135.17
N HIS A 16 53.67 31.29 134.21
CA HIS A 16 52.44 30.53 134.15
C HIS A 16 52.75 29.30 133.31
N GLN A 17 53.24 28.25 133.98
CA GLN A 17 52.77 26.92 133.63
C GLN A 17 51.25 27.07 133.58
N PRO A 18 50.61 27.03 132.40
CA PRO A 18 49.17 27.14 132.35
C PRO A 18 48.66 26.07 133.30
N THR A 19 47.87 26.50 134.29
CA THR A 19 47.29 25.56 135.22
C THR A 19 46.60 24.49 134.38
N SER A 20 46.57 23.23 134.84
CA SER A 20 45.95 22.13 134.08
C SER A 20 44.58 22.53 133.50
N ASN A 21 43.88 23.45 134.16
CA ASN A 21 42.61 24.05 133.75
C ASN A 21 42.70 24.95 132.51
N GLU A 22 43.68 25.84 132.36
CA GLU A 22 43.80 26.73 131.18
C GLU A 22 44.18 25.97 129.91
N LEU A 23 45.04 24.94 130.02
CA LEU A 23 45.30 24.01 128.91
C LEU A 23 44.07 23.18 128.58
N GLN A 24 43.29 22.79 129.58
CA GLN A 24 42.06 22.01 129.40
C GLN A 24 40.95 22.84 128.76
N GLU A 25 40.81 24.12 129.11
CA GLU A 25 39.89 25.07 128.47
C GLU A 25 40.33 25.40 127.03
N GLY A 26 41.63 25.62 126.79
CA GLY A 26 42.17 25.81 125.44
C GLY A 26 41.98 24.59 124.54
N LEU A 27 42.17 23.37 125.09
CA LEU A 27 41.86 22.13 124.39
C LEU A 27 40.37 21.96 124.13
N GLN A 28 39.50 22.32 125.08
CA GLN A 28 38.05 22.29 124.90
C GLN A 28 37.58 23.26 123.80
N ALA A 29 38.06 24.50 123.81
CA ALA A 29 37.76 25.49 122.77
C ALA A 29 38.26 25.03 121.39
N LEU A 30 39.46 24.46 121.30
CA LEU A 30 39.98 23.88 120.06
C LEU A 30 39.17 22.66 119.60
N THR A 31 38.65 21.83 120.52
CA THR A 31 37.78 20.71 120.14
C THR A 31 36.41 21.18 119.65
N GLU A 32 35.84 22.22 120.26
CA GLU A 32 34.58 22.82 119.82
C GLU A 32 34.74 23.54 118.48
N GLU A 33 35.85 24.26 118.27
CA GLU A 33 36.18 24.87 116.98
C GLU A 33 36.38 23.80 115.90
N ASN A 34 37.13 22.72 116.19
CA ASN A 34 37.27 21.59 115.27
C ASN A 34 35.93 20.92 114.96
N LEU A 35 35.02 20.81 115.94
CA LEU A 35 33.67 20.30 115.71
C LEU A 35 32.87 21.22 114.78
N GLN A 36 32.90 22.54 115.02
CA GLN A 36 32.24 23.51 114.15
C GLN A 36 32.84 23.53 112.74
N LEU A 37 34.16 23.38 112.61
CA LEU A 37 34.82 23.27 111.32
C LEU A 37 34.42 21.98 110.60
N ARG A 38 34.30 20.86 111.31
CA ARG A 38 33.78 19.60 110.75
C ARG A 38 32.34 19.76 110.26
N ASP A 39 31.45 20.34 111.06
CA ASP A 39 30.06 20.59 110.68
C ASP A 39 29.96 21.50 109.45
N LYS A 40 30.78 22.57 109.40
CA LYS A 40 30.86 23.46 108.23
C LYS A 40 31.37 22.71 107.01
N ASN A 41 32.38 21.85 107.17
CA ASN A 41 32.94 21.07 106.09
C ASN A 41 31.93 20.05 105.55
N GLU A 42 31.18 19.37 106.43
CA GLU A 42 30.07 18.48 106.04
C GLU A 42 28.98 19.21 105.26
N ARG A 43 28.61 20.43 105.69
CA ARG A 43 27.66 21.29 104.94
C ARG A 43 28.23 21.72 103.57
N LEU A 44 29.53 21.95 103.48
CA LEU A 44 30.18 22.24 102.19
C LEU A 44 30.20 21.00 101.29
N PHE A 45 30.54 19.82 101.81
CA PHE A 45 30.53 18.57 101.04
C PHE A 45 29.13 18.22 100.51
N THR A 46 28.08 18.38 101.32
CA THR A 46 26.70 18.17 100.86
C THR A 46 26.30 19.17 99.78
N LYS A 47 26.72 20.44 99.89
CA LYS A 47 26.48 21.46 98.86
C LYS A 47 27.25 21.19 97.57
N VAL A 48 28.50 20.75 97.67
CA VAL A 48 29.33 20.34 96.53
C VAL A 48 28.69 19.14 95.82
N GLY A 49 28.30 18.09 96.56
CA GLY A 49 27.61 16.93 95.97
C GLY A 49 26.28 17.27 95.30
N TYR A 50 25.52 18.23 95.84
CA TYR A 50 24.31 18.75 95.19
C TYR A 50 24.64 19.49 93.87
N LEU A 51 25.68 20.34 93.87
CA LEU A 51 26.11 21.05 92.67
C LEU A 51 26.66 20.10 91.60
N GLU A 52 27.43 19.08 92.00
CA GLU A 52 27.93 18.02 91.11
C GLU A 52 26.78 17.23 90.49
N SER A 53 25.79 16.83 91.30
CA SER A 53 24.60 16.13 90.80
C SER A 53 23.81 16.98 89.81
N ARG A 54 23.60 18.27 90.15
CA ARG A 54 22.91 19.22 89.25
C ARG A 54 23.70 19.48 87.98
N LEU A 55 25.04 19.54 88.04
CA LEU A 55 25.89 19.66 86.87
C LEU A 55 25.81 18.41 85.99
N GLY A 56 25.78 17.21 86.59
CA GLY A 56 25.57 15.94 85.88
C GLY A 56 24.23 15.89 85.16
N HIS A 57 23.15 16.33 85.83
CA HIS A 57 21.84 16.46 85.19
C HIS A 57 21.85 17.47 84.05
N LEU A 58 22.45 18.65 84.25
CA LEU A 58 22.57 19.65 83.19
C LEU A 58 23.37 19.12 81.99
N ALA A 59 24.50 18.45 82.23
CA ALA A 59 25.29 17.81 81.18
C ALA A 59 24.47 16.76 80.41
N SER A 60 23.78 15.85 81.12
CA SER A 60 22.94 14.83 80.49
C SER A 60 21.80 15.42 79.67
N SER A 61 21.13 16.47 80.18
CA SER A 61 20.06 17.16 79.46
C SER A 61 20.57 17.92 78.25
N SER A 62 21.76 18.52 78.33
CA SER A 62 22.43 19.17 77.20
C SER A 62 22.76 18.15 76.11
N THR A 63 23.32 16.99 76.48
CA THR A 63 23.64 15.93 75.52
C THR A 63 22.39 15.36 74.86
N ASP A 64 21.33 15.10 75.63
CA ASP A 64 20.04 14.61 75.10
C ASP A 64 19.41 15.63 74.13
N LEU A 65 19.40 16.92 74.47
CA LEU A 65 18.92 17.97 73.55
C LEU A 65 19.76 18.04 72.27
N SER A 66 21.09 17.91 72.36
CA SER A 66 21.95 17.83 71.18
C SER A 66 21.65 16.59 70.32
N CYS A 67 21.44 15.42 70.91
CA CYS A 67 21.07 14.21 70.18
C CYS A 67 19.72 14.36 69.46
N ARG A 68 18.71 14.93 70.13
CA ARG A 68 17.39 15.17 69.50
C ARG A 68 17.48 16.18 68.36
N LEU A 69 18.30 17.22 68.51
CA LEU A 69 18.53 18.19 67.43
C LEU A 69 19.13 17.51 66.20
N VAL A 70 20.19 16.70 66.39
CA VAL A 70 20.82 15.94 65.29
C VAL A 70 19.80 15.02 64.61
N GLN A 71 18.99 14.27 65.36
CA GLN A 71 17.94 13.42 64.79
C GLN A 71 16.92 14.22 63.98
N SER A 72 16.49 15.39 64.49
CA SER A 72 15.55 16.25 63.75
C SER A 72 16.15 16.82 62.46
N GLU A 73 17.45 17.12 62.44
CA GLU A 73 18.18 17.56 61.25
C GLU A 73 18.34 16.41 60.24
N GLU A 74 18.65 15.20 60.69
CA GLU A 74 18.71 14.00 59.86
C GLU A 74 17.35 13.67 59.22
N GLU A 75 16.27 13.73 59.99
CA GLU A 75 14.90 13.54 59.47
C GLU A 75 14.52 14.63 58.45
N LYS A 76 14.85 15.89 58.73
CA LYS A 76 14.63 17.00 57.79
C LYS A 76 15.41 16.79 56.49
N LEU A 77 16.67 16.35 56.58
CA LEU A 77 17.48 16.04 55.41
C LEU A 77 16.89 14.86 54.63
N LYS A 78 16.42 13.82 55.31
CA LYS A 78 15.76 12.67 54.69
C LYS A 78 14.48 13.07 53.94
N ILE A 79 13.61 13.85 54.57
CA ILE A 79 12.39 14.38 53.92
C ILE A 79 12.76 15.28 52.74
N SER A 80 13.78 16.14 52.89
CA SER A 80 14.21 17.02 51.79
C SER A 80 14.78 16.24 50.59
N LYS A 81 15.48 15.13 50.86
CA LYS A 81 15.96 14.21 49.83
C LYS A 81 14.81 13.51 49.11
N GLU A 82 13.88 12.91 49.86
CA GLU A 82 12.69 12.24 49.30
C GLU A 82 11.85 13.21 48.45
N LEU A 83 11.69 14.46 48.89
CA LEU A 83 10.99 15.50 48.12
C LEU A 83 11.68 15.82 46.79
N VAL A 84 13.02 15.87 46.78
CA VAL A 84 13.80 16.09 45.55
C VAL A 84 13.70 14.89 44.62
N GLU A 85 13.78 13.67 45.15
CA GLU A 85 13.61 12.43 44.38
C GLU A 85 12.23 12.36 43.72
N GLU A 86 11.17 12.64 44.47
CA GLU A 86 9.80 12.72 43.94
C GLU A 86 9.68 13.82 42.86
N LYS A 87 10.28 14.99 43.06
CA LYS A 87 10.29 16.06 42.05
C LYS A 87 11.02 15.66 40.77
N ILE A 88 12.11 14.91 40.90
CA ILE A 88 12.83 14.34 39.74
C ILE A 88 11.95 13.31 39.05
N HIS A 89 11.27 12.42 39.79
CA HIS A 89 10.35 11.44 39.22
C HIS A 89 9.20 12.10 38.48
N VAL A 90 8.55 13.12 39.06
CA VAL A 90 7.49 13.90 38.41
C VAL A 90 7.99 14.58 37.14
N ASN A 91 9.19 15.16 37.15
CA ASN A 91 9.77 15.76 35.95
C ASN A 91 10.07 14.72 34.88
N LYS A 92 10.64 13.56 35.23
CA LYS A 92 10.87 12.46 34.27
C LYS A 92 9.59 11.98 33.62
N MET A 93 8.51 11.80 34.40
CA MET A 93 7.21 11.42 33.85
C MET A 93 6.67 12.50 32.91
N ARG A 94 6.84 13.79 33.26
CA ARG A 94 6.45 14.91 32.38
C ARG A 94 7.22 14.91 31.07
N GLU A 95 8.53 14.73 31.11
CA GLU A 95 9.39 14.65 29.92
C GLU A 95 8.94 13.51 29.00
N GLN A 96 8.64 12.33 29.56
CA GLN A 96 8.09 11.19 28.79
C GLN A 96 6.75 11.54 28.13
N PHE A 97 5.83 12.16 28.86
CA PHE A 97 4.54 12.57 28.28
C PHE A 97 4.71 13.62 27.18
N GLU A 98 5.67 14.54 27.32
CA GLU A 98 5.99 15.55 26.31
C GLU A 98 6.59 14.90 25.04
N GLU A 99 7.47 13.91 25.20
CA GLU A 99 8.04 13.12 24.11
C GLU A 99 6.97 12.32 23.37
N GLU A 100 6.15 11.55 24.08
CA GLU A 100 5.02 10.81 23.50
C GLU A 100 4.04 11.74 22.76
N THR A 101 3.76 12.90 23.35
CA THR A 101 2.90 13.91 22.71
C THR A 101 3.51 14.42 21.40
N PHE A 102 4.83 14.61 21.35
CA PHE A 102 5.53 15.05 20.15
C PHE A 102 5.54 13.96 19.07
N GLU A 103 5.80 12.71 19.45
CA GLU A 103 5.71 11.57 18.54
C GLU A 103 4.31 11.40 17.95
N LEU A 104 3.27 11.48 18.78
CA LEU A 104 1.88 11.39 18.35
C LEU A 104 1.51 12.54 17.41
N LYS A 105 1.95 13.78 17.70
CA LYS A 105 1.76 14.92 16.80
C LYS A 105 2.42 14.69 15.43
N ASN A 106 3.64 14.15 15.40
CA ASN A 106 4.31 13.82 14.15
C ASN A 106 3.58 12.72 13.37
N LYS A 107 3.10 11.67 14.04
CA LYS A 107 2.28 10.62 13.42
C LYS A 107 0.99 11.19 12.83
N ILE A 108 0.30 12.06 13.56
CA ILE A 108 -0.91 12.75 13.08
C ILE A 108 -0.58 13.60 11.86
N LEU A 109 0.51 14.38 11.88
CA LEU A 109 0.89 15.23 10.75
C LEU A 109 1.22 14.42 9.49
N ASN A 110 1.91 13.29 9.65
CA ASN A 110 2.18 12.36 8.56
C ASN A 110 0.88 11.74 8.00
N GLN A 111 -0.04 11.32 8.88
CA GLN A 111 -1.34 10.80 8.47
C GLN A 111 -2.19 11.86 7.74
N VAL A 112 -2.17 13.11 8.20
CA VAL A 112 -2.82 14.23 7.51
C VAL A 112 -2.23 14.41 6.12
N GLY A 113 -0.90 14.32 5.96
CA GLY A 113 -0.24 14.34 4.66
C GLY A 113 -0.77 13.26 3.72
N VAL A 114 -0.77 12.00 4.16
CA VAL A 114 -1.30 10.87 3.37
C VAL A 114 -2.79 11.07 3.02
N ILE A 115 -3.61 11.57 3.95
CA ILE A 115 -5.02 11.86 3.68
C ILE A 115 -5.15 12.92 2.58
N THR A 116 -4.37 13.99 2.62
CA THR A 116 -4.41 15.02 1.58
C THR A 116 -4.00 14.50 0.21
N GLU A 117 -3.01 13.60 0.14
CA GLU A 117 -2.62 12.94 -1.11
C GLU A 117 -3.76 12.07 -1.66
N LEU A 118 -4.40 11.27 -0.80
CA LEU A 118 -5.55 10.44 -1.18
C LEU A 118 -6.76 11.28 -1.62
N GLU A 119 -6.99 12.44 -1.00
CA GLU A 119 -8.05 13.36 -1.41
C GLU A 119 -7.79 13.94 -2.80
N MET A 120 -6.54 14.29 -3.10
CA MET A 120 -6.14 14.77 -4.43
C MET A 120 -6.29 13.68 -5.50
N GLU A 121 -5.92 12.44 -5.19
CA GLU A 121 -6.13 11.28 -6.07
C GLU A 121 -7.62 11.01 -6.31
N ARG A 122 -8.43 11.04 -5.25
CA ARG A 122 -9.90 10.91 -5.35
C ARG A 122 -10.48 11.95 -6.29
N GLU A 123 -10.08 13.21 -6.15
CA GLU A 123 -10.54 14.29 -7.02
C GLU A 123 -10.10 14.12 -8.47
N LYS A 124 -8.87 13.67 -8.70
CA LYS A 124 -8.39 13.36 -10.04
C LYS A 124 -9.23 12.26 -10.69
N LEU A 125 -9.44 11.14 -9.99
CA LEU A 125 -10.28 10.04 -10.47
C LEU A 125 -11.72 10.47 -10.71
N PHE A 126 -12.26 11.34 -9.85
CA PHE A 126 -13.60 11.88 -10.03
C PHE A 126 -13.73 12.73 -11.31
N ARG A 127 -12.73 13.56 -11.63
CA ARG A 127 -12.70 14.31 -12.89
C ARG A 127 -12.58 13.39 -14.10
N GLU A 128 -11.76 12.34 -14.02
CA GLU A 128 -11.63 11.34 -15.08
C GLU A 128 -12.93 10.56 -15.32
N LEU A 129 -13.62 10.18 -14.23
CA LEU A 129 -14.93 9.55 -14.29
C LEU A 129 -15.96 10.45 -14.99
N GLN A 130 -16.04 11.72 -14.60
CA GLN A 130 -16.95 12.68 -15.25
C GLN A 130 -16.63 12.85 -16.74
N ALA A 131 -15.35 12.89 -17.13
CA ALA A 131 -14.94 12.96 -18.52
C ALA A 131 -15.30 11.69 -19.30
N ALA A 132 -15.19 10.50 -18.68
CA ALA A 132 -15.61 9.24 -19.27
C ALA A 132 -17.14 9.18 -19.44
N GLU A 133 -17.91 9.58 -18.43
CA GLU A 133 -19.37 9.66 -18.50
C GLU A 133 -19.84 10.62 -19.60
N ALA A 134 -19.18 11.78 -19.75
CA ALA A 134 -19.50 12.71 -20.82
C ALA A 134 -19.25 12.10 -22.21
N ARG A 135 -18.12 11.40 -22.40
CA ARG A 135 -17.83 10.68 -23.66
C ARG A 135 -18.84 9.58 -23.95
N LEU A 136 -19.25 8.83 -22.93
CA LEU A 136 -20.26 7.79 -23.04
C LEU A 136 -21.60 8.38 -23.49
N LYS A 137 -22.07 9.46 -22.83
CA LYS A 137 -23.32 10.15 -23.23
C LYS A 137 -23.28 10.67 -24.67
N VAL A 138 -22.12 11.13 -25.15
CA VAL A 138 -21.96 11.54 -26.55
C VAL A 138 -22.06 10.33 -27.48
N GLY A 139 -21.41 9.21 -27.13
CA GLY A 139 -21.49 7.96 -27.90
C GLY A 139 -22.90 7.34 -27.92
N GLU A 140 -23.65 7.44 -26.83
CA GLU A 140 -25.05 7.01 -26.77
C GLU A 140 -25.93 7.83 -27.72
N LYS A 141 -25.75 9.17 -27.74
CA LYS A 141 -26.47 10.05 -28.65
C LYS A 141 -26.14 9.74 -30.11
N SER A 142 -24.85 9.61 -30.46
CA SER A 142 -24.48 9.27 -31.83
C SER A 142 -24.98 7.88 -32.25
N GLY A 143 -25.04 6.93 -31.33
CA GLY A 143 -25.69 5.63 -31.54
C GLY A 143 -27.18 5.76 -31.83
N GLN A 144 -27.90 6.57 -31.04
CA GLN A 144 -29.32 6.87 -31.29
C GLN A 144 -29.53 7.54 -32.66
N ASP A 145 -28.72 8.53 -32.99
CA ASP A 145 -28.78 9.22 -34.29
C ASP A 145 -28.57 8.24 -35.45
N LEU A 146 -27.55 7.38 -35.37
CA LEU A 146 -27.26 6.37 -36.39
C LEU A 146 -28.40 5.34 -36.53
N THR A 147 -29.01 4.91 -35.44
CA THR A 147 -30.19 4.03 -35.51
C THR A 147 -31.38 4.73 -36.16
N GLY A 148 -31.57 6.03 -35.91
CA GLY A 148 -32.54 6.86 -36.58
C GLY A 148 -32.28 6.94 -38.09
N GLU A 149 -31.04 7.24 -38.49
CA GLU A 149 -30.63 7.27 -39.89
C GLU A 149 -30.86 5.92 -40.58
N TYR A 150 -30.45 4.81 -39.96
CA TYR A 150 -30.68 3.47 -40.51
C TYR A 150 -32.17 3.16 -40.69
N ALA A 151 -33.02 3.55 -39.73
CA ALA A 151 -34.46 3.38 -39.85
C ALA A 151 -35.03 4.20 -41.02
N THR A 152 -34.59 5.45 -41.20
CA THR A 152 -35.01 6.27 -42.35
C THR A 152 -34.53 5.68 -43.67
N LEU A 153 -33.30 5.16 -43.72
CA LEU A 153 -32.72 4.55 -44.91
C LEU A 153 -33.47 3.27 -45.28
N LYS A 154 -33.77 2.41 -44.30
CA LYS A 154 -34.59 1.20 -44.49
C LYS A 154 -35.96 1.56 -45.05
N LYS A 155 -36.61 2.61 -44.53
CA LYS A 155 -37.89 3.09 -45.06
C LYS A 155 -37.78 3.58 -46.51
N LYS A 156 -36.70 4.29 -46.87
CA LYS A 156 -36.43 4.72 -48.26
C LYS A 156 -36.24 3.53 -49.20
N TYR A 157 -35.46 2.52 -48.80
CA TYR A 157 -35.26 1.32 -49.61
C TYR A 157 -36.55 0.51 -49.82
N LEU A 158 -37.39 0.40 -48.79
CA LEU A 158 -38.70 -0.24 -48.92
C LEU A 158 -39.60 0.49 -49.92
N ALA A 159 -39.68 1.83 -49.82
CA ALA A 159 -40.45 2.63 -50.78
C ALA A 159 -39.92 2.52 -52.22
N LEU A 160 -38.59 2.41 -52.37
CA LEU A 160 -37.95 2.20 -53.68
C LEU A 160 -38.26 0.81 -54.24
N ALA A 161 -38.23 -0.24 -53.41
CA ALA A 161 -38.60 -1.58 -53.81
C ALA A 161 -40.06 -1.64 -54.28
N GLU A 162 -40.99 -1.06 -53.51
CA GLU A 162 -42.40 -0.97 -53.92
C GLU A 162 -42.59 -0.18 -55.22
N ALA A 163 -41.77 0.84 -55.48
CA ALA A 163 -41.81 1.59 -56.74
C ALA A 163 -41.28 0.76 -57.91
N HIS A 164 -40.20 0.02 -57.71
CA HIS A 164 -39.65 -0.89 -58.70
C HIS A 164 -40.64 -2.01 -59.05
N ASP A 165 -41.28 -2.62 -58.05
CA ASP A 165 -42.30 -3.66 -58.27
C ASP A 165 -43.49 -3.12 -59.08
N ARG A 166 -43.88 -1.86 -58.85
CA ARG A 166 -44.91 -1.17 -59.64
C ARG A 166 -44.49 -0.96 -61.10
N GLU A 167 -43.24 -0.56 -61.35
CA GLU A 167 -42.71 -0.42 -62.72
C GLU A 167 -42.59 -1.76 -63.44
N LEU A 168 -42.19 -2.82 -62.73
CA LEU A 168 -42.16 -4.18 -63.27
C LEU A 168 -43.57 -4.62 -63.69
N ALA A 169 -44.57 -4.44 -62.83
CA ALA A 169 -45.96 -4.75 -63.16
C ALA A 169 -46.44 -3.97 -64.40
N GLN A 170 -46.13 -2.67 -64.50
CA GLN A 170 -46.45 -1.86 -65.69
C GLN A 170 -45.72 -2.33 -66.95
N SER A 171 -44.46 -2.76 -66.82
CA SER A 171 -43.67 -3.29 -67.94
C SER A 171 -44.20 -4.65 -68.40
N GLU A 172 -44.63 -5.50 -67.47
CA GLU A 172 -45.30 -6.77 -67.76
C GLU A 172 -46.63 -6.54 -68.48
N GLU A 173 -47.46 -5.60 -68.01
CA GLU A 173 -48.70 -5.19 -68.69
C GLU A 173 -48.43 -4.71 -70.12
N LEU A 174 -47.47 -3.79 -70.30
CA LEU A 174 -47.10 -3.28 -71.62
C LEU A 174 -46.58 -4.41 -72.54
N SER A 175 -45.79 -5.34 -71.99
CA SER A 175 -45.29 -6.49 -72.75
C SER A 175 -46.43 -7.42 -73.19
N ALA A 176 -47.45 -7.60 -72.35
CA ALA A 176 -48.64 -8.38 -72.67
C ALA A 176 -49.49 -7.68 -73.75
N GLU A 177 -49.63 -6.35 -73.68
CA GLU A 177 -50.30 -5.56 -74.72
C GLU A 177 -49.57 -5.66 -76.07
N LEU A 178 -48.24 -5.54 -76.07
CA LEU A 178 -47.43 -5.69 -77.29
C LEU A 178 -47.55 -7.09 -77.88
N LEU A 179 -47.54 -8.13 -77.05
CA LEU A 179 -47.78 -9.51 -77.48
C LEU A 179 -49.18 -9.68 -78.09
N ALA A 180 -50.21 -9.12 -77.47
CA ALA A 180 -51.58 -9.16 -77.99
C ALA A 180 -51.70 -8.44 -79.34
N LEU A 181 -51.04 -7.27 -79.49
CA LEU A 181 -50.97 -6.53 -80.75
C LEU A 181 -50.23 -7.31 -81.84
N ALA A 182 -49.10 -7.95 -81.51
CA ALA A 182 -48.37 -8.81 -82.43
C ALA A 182 -49.22 -10.01 -82.88
N GLN A 183 -49.92 -10.67 -81.94
CA GLN A 183 -50.85 -11.75 -82.25
C GLN A 183 -52.02 -11.29 -83.13
N ALA A 184 -52.56 -10.09 -82.88
CA ALA A 184 -53.59 -9.49 -83.73
C ALA A 184 -53.07 -9.15 -85.13
N GLN A 185 -51.85 -8.64 -85.24
CA GLN A 185 -51.19 -8.40 -86.53
C GLN A 185 -50.98 -9.70 -87.30
N ASP A 186 -50.53 -10.77 -86.64
CA ASP A 186 -50.39 -12.09 -87.24
C ASP A 186 -51.74 -12.67 -87.67
N ALA A 187 -52.81 -12.47 -86.89
CA ALA A 187 -54.16 -12.87 -87.27
C ALA A 187 -54.65 -12.14 -88.54
N LEU A 188 -54.40 -10.83 -88.64
CA LEU A 188 -54.71 -10.04 -89.84
C LEU A 188 -53.89 -10.49 -91.05
N ARG A 189 -52.60 -10.83 -90.87
CA ARG A 189 -51.78 -11.41 -91.93
C ARG A 189 -52.34 -12.74 -92.41
N ARG A 190 -52.75 -13.63 -91.50
CA ARG A 190 -53.41 -14.90 -91.85
C ARG A 190 -54.70 -14.66 -92.63
N GLN A 191 -55.54 -13.71 -92.23
CA GLN A 191 -56.76 -13.35 -92.97
C GLN A 191 -56.45 -12.80 -94.38
N LEU A 192 -55.42 -11.97 -94.53
CA LEU A 192 -54.99 -11.46 -95.83
C LEU A 192 -54.49 -12.60 -96.73
N GLU A 193 -53.72 -13.54 -96.16
CA GLU A 193 -53.25 -14.73 -96.87
C GLU A 193 -54.40 -15.65 -97.28
N GLU A 194 -55.41 -15.85 -96.43
CA GLU A 194 -56.63 -16.62 -96.73
C GLU A 194 -57.45 -15.95 -97.84
N GLN A 195 -57.60 -14.61 -97.82
CA GLN A 195 -58.25 -13.88 -98.91
C GLN A 195 -57.46 -13.99 -100.22
N GLN A 196 -56.13 -13.84 -100.18
CA GLN A 196 -55.29 -14.07 -101.35
C GLN A 196 -55.35 -15.51 -101.86
N GLN A 197 -55.46 -16.50 -100.97
CA GLN A 197 -55.61 -17.90 -101.33
C GLN A 197 -56.98 -18.17 -101.95
N SER A 198 -58.06 -17.53 -101.48
CA SER A 198 -59.39 -17.61 -102.10
C SER A 198 -59.42 -17.02 -103.53
N VAL A 199 -58.71 -15.91 -103.76
CA VAL A 199 -58.52 -15.29 -105.09
C VAL A 199 -57.59 -16.14 -105.98
N LYS A 200 -56.59 -16.80 -105.39
CA LYS A 200 -55.75 -17.77 -106.09
C LYS A 200 -56.52 -19.05 -106.43
N THR A 201 -57.50 -19.49 -105.65
CA THR A 201 -58.32 -20.68 -105.98
C THR A 201 -59.31 -20.43 -107.12
N THR A 202 -59.81 -19.20 -107.30
CA THR A 202 -60.64 -18.84 -108.46
C THR A 202 -59.82 -18.63 -109.74
N THR A 203 -58.53 -18.29 -109.63
CA THR A 203 -57.62 -18.12 -110.79
C THR A 203 -56.80 -19.38 -111.13
N LYS A 204 -56.53 -20.28 -110.18
CA LYS A 204 -55.81 -21.56 -110.40
C LYS A 204 -56.63 -22.64 -111.12
N GLY A 205 -57.95 -22.48 -111.24
CA GLY A 205 -58.80 -23.38 -112.03
C GLY A 205 -58.49 -23.37 -113.54
N LEU A 206 -57.86 -22.31 -114.05
CA LEU A 206 -57.51 -22.17 -115.48
C LEU A 206 -56.02 -22.37 -115.80
N HIS A 207 -55.12 -22.42 -114.80
CA HIS A 207 -53.66 -22.50 -115.03
C HIS A 207 -53.02 -23.87 -114.68
N GLY A 208 -53.72 -24.73 -113.93
CA GLY A 208 -53.22 -26.06 -113.52
C GLY A 208 -53.08 -27.09 -114.64
N GLU A 209 -53.55 -26.76 -115.86
CA GLU A 209 -53.39 -27.58 -117.07
C GLU A 209 -52.11 -27.20 -117.86
N LEU A 210 -51.67 -25.93 -117.82
CA LEU A 210 -50.50 -25.44 -118.57
C LEU A 210 -49.15 -25.74 -117.88
N ASP A 211 -49.13 -25.84 -116.55
CA ASP A 211 -47.91 -26.13 -115.78
C ASP A 211 -47.50 -27.61 -115.81
N ARG A 212 -48.42 -28.53 -116.12
CA ARG A 212 -48.10 -29.95 -116.34
C ARG A 212 -47.37 -30.18 -117.67
N VAL A 213 -47.60 -29.32 -118.66
CA VAL A 213 -46.91 -29.37 -119.96
C VAL A 213 -45.54 -28.65 -119.89
N ARG A 214 -45.37 -27.66 -119.01
CA ARG A 214 -44.07 -26.99 -118.76
C ARG A 214 -43.10 -27.86 -117.94
N ALA A 215 -43.61 -28.68 -117.02
CA ALA A 215 -42.81 -29.59 -116.19
C ALA A 215 -42.19 -30.79 -116.95
N LEU A 216 -42.70 -31.11 -118.15
CA LEU A 216 -42.13 -32.17 -118.99
C LEU A 216 -40.95 -31.66 -119.86
N ILE A 217 -40.86 -30.35 -120.09
CA ILE A 217 -39.84 -29.73 -120.97
C ILE A 217 -38.60 -29.26 -120.18
N SER A 218 -38.73 -28.94 -118.88
CA SER A 218 -37.58 -28.59 -118.02
C SER A 218 -36.72 -29.79 -117.57
N ARG A 219 -37.09 -31.03 -117.91
CA ARG A 219 -36.33 -32.24 -117.53
C ARG A 219 -35.20 -32.63 -118.49
N MET A 220 -34.96 -31.86 -119.56
CA MET A 220 -34.04 -32.26 -120.65
C MET A 220 -32.98 -31.20 -121.03
N SER A 221 -32.66 -30.22 -120.18
CA SER A 221 -31.62 -29.22 -120.53
C SER A 221 -30.61 -28.93 -119.40
N HIS A 222 -29.43 -29.52 -119.54
CA HIS A 222 -28.12 -29.00 -119.13
C HIS A 222 -27.83 -28.78 -117.64
N ASN A 223 -27.31 -29.84 -116.99
CA ASN A 223 -26.43 -29.71 -115.82
C ASN A 223 -25.02 -29.29 -116.27
N ARG A 224 -24.66 -28.02 -116.07
CA ARG A 224 -23.27 -27.58 -115.83
C ARG A 224 -23.28 -26.40 -114.87
N VAL A 225 -23.10 -26.68 -113.59
CA VAL A 225 -22.80 -25.67 -112.56
C VAL A 225 -21.27 -25.56 -112.44
N LYS A 226 -20.77 -24.33 -112.50
CA LYS A 226 -19.36 -23.96 -112.40
C LYS A 226 -18.84 -24.17 -110.98
N LEU A 227 -17.55 -24.44 -110.90
CA LEU A 227 -16.81 -24.91 -109.73
C LEU A 227 -15.84 -23.80 -109.32
N GLU A 228 -16.36 -22.67 -108.83
CA GLU A 228 -15.55 -21.48 -108.54
C GLU A 228 -15.94 -20.73 -107.25
N ASP A 229 -16.76 -21.33 -106.38
CA ASP A 229 -17.14 -20.74 -105.08
C ASP A 229 -16.52 -21.48 -103.85
N LEU A 230 -15.70 -22.51 -104.06
CA LEU A 230 -15.09 -23.25 -102.93
C LEU A 230 -13.81 -22.58 -102.38
N ALA A 231 -13.07 -21.83 -103.19
CA ALA A 231 -11.82 -21.18 -102.75
C ALA A 231 -12.07 -19.86 -101.99
N ALA A 232 -13.17 -19.16 -102.27
CA ALA A 232 -13.59 -17.97 -101.53
C ALA A 232 -14.16 -18.35 -100.15
N LEU A 233 -14.95 -19.43 -100.08
CA LEU A 233 -15.49 -19.94 -98.82
C LEU A 233 -14.38 -20.47 -97.88
N GLU A 234 -13.35 -21.12 -98.42
CA GLU A 234 -12.26 -21.69 -97.60
C GLU A 234 -11.30 -20.61 -97.03
N LYS A 235 -11.10 -19.49 -97.74
CA LYS A 235 -10.35 -18.34 -97.23
C LYS A 235 -11.12 -17.57 -96.16
N GLU A 236 -12.44 -17.35 -96.33
CA GLU A 236 -13.30 -16.79 -95.28
C GLU A 236 -13.43 -17.70 -94.06
N GLN A 237 -13.49 -19.02 -94.26
CA GLN A 237 -13.50 -19.99 -93.16
C GLN A 237 -12.18 -19.99 -92.39
N LYS A 238 -11.03 -19.80 -93.07
CA LYS A 238 -9.71 -19.66 -92.42
C LYS A 238 -9.53 -18.34 -91.67
N THR A 239 -10.03 -17.21 -92.19
CA THR A 239 -9.99 -15.93 -91.46
C THR A 239 -10.97 -15.92 -90.29
N MET A 240 -12.20 -16.41 -90.48
CA MET A 240 -13.20 -16.56 -89.43
C MET A 240 -12.73 -17.52 -88.33
N ASN A 241 -12.13 -18.67 -88.67
CA ASN A 241 -11.53 -19.57 -87.68
C ASN A 241 -10.39 -18.88 -86.92
N LYS A 242 -9.54 -18.09 -87.58
CA LYS A 242 -8.42 -17.41 -86.89
C LYS A 242 -8.91 -16.33 -85.92
N THR A 243 -9.97 -15.61 -86.25
CA THR A 243 -10.60 -14.61 -85.36
C THR A 243 -11.42 -15.27 -84.23
N LEU A 244 -12.08 -16.40 -84.50
CA LEU A 244 -12.81 -17.17 -83.49
C LEU A 244 -11.86 -17.88 -82.49
N LEU A 245 -10.75 -18.45 -82.96
CA LEU A 245 -9.72 -19.06 -82.10
C LEU A 245 -8.96 -18.01 -81.29
N GLY A 246 -8.67 -16.82 -81.83
CA GLY A 246 -8.03 -15.73 -81.08
C GLY A 246 -8.88 -15.21 -79.92
N ASN A 247 -10.21 -15.17 -80.07
CA ASN A 247 -11.13 -14.78 -79.01
C ASN A 247 -11.38 -15.89 -77.97
N GLN A 248 -11.07 -17.15 -78.30
CA GLN A 248 -11.30 -18.30 -77.44
C GLN A 248 -10.38 -18.28 -76.21
N ASP A 249 -9.12 -17.88 -76.39
CA ASP A 249 -8.16 -17.73 -75.29
C ASP A 249 -8.53 -16.53 -74.39
N ASP A 250 -8.95 -15.40 -74.96
CA ASP A 250 -9.42 -14.24 -74.19
C ASP A 250 -10.67 -14.54 -73.35
N ILE A 251 -11.60 -15.34 -73.88
CA ILE A 251 -12.79 -15.80 -73.15
C ILE A 251 -12.37 -16.74 -72.01
N LYS A 252 -11.43 -17.65 -72.27
CA LYS A 252 -10.89 -18.58 -71.28
C LYS A 252 -10.19 -17.84 -70.13
N ASP A 253 -9.36 -16.86 -70.43
CA ASP A 253 -8.68 -16.02 -69.43
C ASP A 253 -9.66 -15.21 -68.57
N LYS A 254 -10.73 -14.68 -69.18
CA LYS A 254 -11.79 -13.97 -68.43
C LYS A 254 -12.57 -14.91 -67.50
N LEU A 255 -12.89 -16.12 -67.97
CA LEU A 255 -13.53 -17.15 -67.15
C LEU A 255 -12.63 -17.61 -66.00
N GLU A 256 -11.32 -17.74 -66.24
CA GLU A 256 -10.35 -18.13 -65.21
C GLU A 256 -10.15 -17.02 -64.16
N LYS A 257 -10.10 -15.76 -64.59
CA LYS A 257 -10.11 -14.61 -63.66
C LYS A 257 -11.37 -14.56 -62.80
N MET A 258 -12.53 -14.82 -63.40
CA MET A 258 -13.81 -14.89 -62.69
C MET A 258 -13.84 -16.08 -61.71
N ARG A 259 -13.33 -17.24 -62.11
CA ARG A 259 -13.23 -18.42 -61.25
C ARG A 259 -12.34 -18.14 -60.03
N ASN A 260 -11.15 -17.58 -60.26
CA ASN A 260 -10.20 -17.24 -59.21
C ASN A 260 -10.76 -16.19 -58.26
N SER A 261 -11.52 -15.20 -58.75
CA SER A 261 -12.16 -14.20 -57.86
C SER A 261 -13.26 -14.80 -57.00
N TYR A 262 -14.06 -15.75 -57.53
CA TYR A 262 -15.04 -16.49 -56.72
C TYR A 262 -14.37 -17.43 -55.71
N GLU A 263 -13.32 -18.15 -56.10
CA GLU A 263 -12.54 -19.00 -55.17
C GLU A 263 -11.95 -18.16 -54.02
N GLU A 264 -11.44 -16.97 -54.30
CA GLU A 264 -10.90 -16.05 -53.30
C GLU A 264 -12.01 -15.49 -52.37
N GLN A 265 -13.17 -15.15 -52.94
CA GLN A 265 -14.33 -14.73 -52.14
C GLN A 265 -14.83 -15.86 -51.24
N GLN A 266 -14.87 -17.10 -51.76
CA GLN A 266 -15.26 -18.27 -50.99
C GLN A 266 -14.27 -18.54 -49.86
N ARG A 267 -12.96 -18.48 -50.13
CA ARG A 267 -11.91 -18.62 -49.11
C ARG A 267 -12.04 -17.58 -48.00
N LYS A 268 -12.28 -16.31 -48.36
CA LYS A 268 -12.50 -15.23 -47.38
C LYS A 268 -13.73 -15.45 -46.50
N LEU A 269 -14.80 -16.04 -47.05
CA LEU A 269 -15.98 -16.39 -46.27
C LEU A 269 -15.70 -17.57 -45.34
N GLU A 270 -14.99 -18.60 -45.81
CA GLU A 270 -14.57 -19.75 -45.00
C GLU A 270 -13.67 -19.31 -43.83
N GLU A 271 -12.68 -18.45 -44.09
CA GLU A 271 -11.81 -17.88 -43.06
C GLU A 271 -12.60 -17.07 -42.01
N LYS A 272 -13.57 -16.25 -42.43
CA LYS A 272 -14.46 -15.52 -41.50
C LYS A 272 -15.29 -16.46 -40.64
N VAL A 273 -15.84 -17.54 -41.21
CA VAL A 273 -16.60 -18.54 -40.45
C VAL A 273 -15.71 -19.24 -39.42
N VAL A 274 -14.48 -19.61 -39.79
CA VAL A 274 -13.51 -20.20 -38.87
C VAL A 274 -13.11 -19.23 -37.76
N ALA A 275 -12.86 -17.96 -38.10
CA ALA A 275 -12.53 -16.92 -37.13
C ALA A 275 -13.68 -16.69 -36.12
N MET A 276 -14.92 -16.52 -36.61
CA MET A 276 -16.10 -16.40 -35.75
C MET A 276 -16.30 -17.65 -34.88
N GLY A 277 -16.02 -18.86 -35.38
CA GLY A 277 -16.10 -20.09 -34.61
C GLY A 277 -15.09 -20.16 -33.45
N LYS A 278 -13.85 -19.69 -33.68
CA LYS A 278 -12.82 -19.57 -32.64
C LYS A 278 -13.21 -18.55 -31.58
N GLU A 279 -13.65 -17.37 -32.01
CA GLU A 279 -14.11 -16.30 -31.11
C GLU A 279 -15.31 -16.77 -30.28
N GLN A 280 -16.28 -17.48 -30.87
CA GLN A 280 -17.42 -18.02 -30.14
C GLN A 280 -16.98 -19.04 -29.08
N GLN A 281 -15.97 -19.86 -29.38
CA GLN A 281 -15.44 -20.84 -28.43
C GLN A 281 -14.62 -20.18 -27.31
N GLU A 282 -13.90 -19.09 -27.60
CA GLU A 282 -13.22 -18.25 -26.62
C GLU A 282 -14.20 -17.54 -25.70
N ASN A 283 -15.24 -16.91 -26.26
CA ASN A 283 -16.32 -16.29 -25.49
C ASN A 283 -17.02 -17.31 -24.57
N LYS A 284 -17.29 -18.53 -25.04
CA LYS A 284 -17.82 -19.62 -24.20
C LYS A 284 -16.88 -20.01 -23.06
N ARG A 285 -15.56 -20.03 -23.29
CA ARG A 285 -14.56 -20.31 -22.25
C ARG A 285 -14.52 -19.17 -21.23
N ALA A 286 -14.49 -17.92 -21.69
CA ALA A 286 -14.50 -16.74 -20.83
C ALA A 286 -15.75 -16.68 -19.94
N ILE A 287 -16.93 -17.01 -20.48
CA ILE A 287 -18.18 -17.08 -19.72
C ILE A 287 -18.11 -18.16 -18.63
N ARG A 288 -17.54 -19.34 -18.93
CA ARG A 288 -17.39 -20.40 -17.91
C ARG A 288 -16.41 -20.01 -16.81
N ASN A 289 -15.29 -19.38 -17.18
CA ASN A 289 -14.29 -18.91 -16.23
C ASN A 289 -14.88 -17.84 -15.31
N SER A 290 -15.58 -16.84 -15.86
CA SER A 290 -16.23 -15.80 -15.04
C SER A 290 -17.35 -16.38 -14.17
N GLN A 291 -18.08 -17.38 -14.65
CA GLN A 291 -19.07 -18.09 -13.84
C GLN A 291 -18.43 -18.87 -12.69
N GLN A 292 -17.27 -19.51 -12.92
CA GLN A 292 -16.51 -20.20 -11.88
C GLN A 292 -15.98 -19.20 -10.85
N GLU A 293 -15.34 -18.11 -11.27
CA GLU A 293 -14.85 -17.05 -10.38
C GLU A 293 -15.98 -16.46 -9.53
N LEU A 294 -17.14 -16.20 -10.13
CA LEU A 294 -18.33 -15.75 -9.39
C LEU A 294 -18.82 -16.78 -8.37
N SER A 295 -18.70 -18.08 -8.66
CA SER A 295 -19.07 -19.14 -7.72
C SER A 295 -18.10 -19.24 -6.54
N GLU A 296 -16.80 -19.08 -6.80
CA GLU A 296 -15.74 -19.05 -5.79
C GLU A 296 -15.90 -17.83 -4.88
N GLN A 297 -16.13 -16.65 -5.45
CA GLN A 297 -16.42 -15.43 -4.69
C GLN A 297 -17.67 -15.56 -3.82
N ARG A 298 -18.75 -16.18 -4.35
CA ARG A 298 -19.96 -16.46 -3.57
C ARG A 298 -19.68 -17.41 -2.41
N ALA A 299 -18.91 -18.47 -2.63
CA ALA A 299 -18.54 -19.41 -1.57
C ALA A 299 -17.70 -18.72 -0.48
N ALA A 300 -16.71 -17.90 -0.86
CA ALA A 300 -15.91 -17.11 0.07
C ALA A 300 -16.77 -16.11 0.88
N LEU A 301 -17.71 -15.43 0.21
CA LEU A 301 -18.65 -14.53 0.86
C LEU A 301 -19.55 -15.25 1.87
N MET A 302 -20.05 -16.45 1.53
CA MET A 302 -20.86 -17.25 2.47
C MET A 302 -20.06 -17.70 3.69
N CYS A 303 -18.80 -18.10 3.49
CA CYS A 303 -17.89 -18.43 4.59
C CYS A 303 -17.63 -17.24 5.51
N SER A 304 -17.37 -16.05 4.96
CA SER A 304 -17.17 -14.85 5.78
C SER A 304 -18.45 -14.41 6.48
N GLN A 305 -19.62 -14.50 5.83
CA GLN A 305 -20.91 -14.25 6.46
C GLN A 305 -21.19 -15.20 7.63
N SER A 306 -20.82 -16.48 7.49
CA SER A 306 -20.94 -17.46 8.58
C SER A 306 -20.04 -17.09 9.76
N GLN A 307 -18.80 -16.67 9.50
CA GLN A 307 -17.87 -16.22 10.55
C GLN A 307 -18.39 -14.97 11.26
N VAL A 308 -18.96 -14.01 10.53
CA VAL A 308 -19.57 -12.81 11.14
C VAL A 308 -20.71 -13.21 12.07
N LYS A 309 -21.61 -14.10 11.65
CA LYS A 309 -22.70 -14.59 12.50
C LYS A 309 -22.19 -15.31 13.75
N GLU A 310 -21.16 -16.13 13.62
CA GLU A 310 -20.54 -16.82 14.76
C GLU A 310 -19.98 -15.80 15.77
N VAL A 311 -19.28 -14.77 15.29
CA VAL A 311 -18.76 -13.68 16.13
C VAL A 311 -19.88 -12.84 16.75
N GLU A 312 -20.99 -12.60 16.04
CA GLU A 312 -22.17 -11.91 16.58
C GLU A 312 -22.84 -12.72 17.70
N GLU A 313 -22.94 -14.03 17.55
CA GLU A 313 -23.44 -14.93 18.59
C GLU A 313 -22.50 -14.96 19.81
N GLU A 314 -21.18 -15.01 19.59
CA GLU A 314 -20.19 -14.90 20.66
C GLU A 314 -20.28 -13.57 21.39
N ASN A 315 -20.43 -12.45 20.67
CA ASN A 315 -20.61 -11.12 21.24
C ASN A 315 -21.89 -11.07 22.10
N SER A 316 -22.99 -11.64 21.61
CA SER A 316 -24.25 -11.74 22.35
C SER A 316 -24.10 -12.57 23.63
N LYS A 317 -23.38 -13.70 23.58
CA LYS A 317 -23.06 -14.53 24.75
C LYS A 317 -22.22 -13.77 25.77
N LEU A 318 -21.17 -13.07 25.32
CA LEU A 318 -20.31 -12.26 26.19
C LEU A 318 -21.06 -11.09 26.84
N GLN A 319 -21.95 -10.43 26.09
CA GLN A 319 -22.81 -9.38 26.64
C GLN A 319 -23.73 -9.91 27.75
N LEU A 320 -24.29 -11.11 27.57
CA LEU A 320 -25.11 -11.76 28.59
C LEU A 320 -24.30 -12.10 29.83
N GLN A 321 -23.09 -12.67 29.67
CA GLN A 321 -22.18 -12.94 30.78
C GLN A 321 -21.80 -11.68 31.57
N ILE A 322 -21.58 -10.54 30.89
CA ILE A 322 -21.32 -9.25 31.56
C ILE A 322 -22.55 -8.80 32.36
N LYS A 323 -23.76 -8.95 31.82
CA LYS A 323 -25.01 -8.61 32.52
C LYS A 323 -25.19 -9.47 33.78
N GLU A 324 -25.00 -10.78 33.66
CA GLU A 324 -25.07 -11.71 34.80
C GLU A 324 -24.04 -11.38 35.88
N LEU A 325 -22.79 -11.13 35.49
CA LEU A 325 -21.73 -10.78 36.44
C LEU A 325 -22.03 -9.45 37.14
N ASN A 326 -22.52 -8.45 36.40
CA ASN A 326 -22.94 -7.17 36.99
C ASN A 326 -24.10 -7.34 37.97
N GLU A 327 -25.07 -8.20 37.67
CA GLU A 327 -26.18 -8.50 38.56
C GLU A 327 -25.69 -9.21 39.83
N GLN A 328 -24.75 -10.14 39.71
CA GLN A 328 -24.10 -10.79 40.86
C GLN A 328 -23.33 -9.79 41.73
N TYR A 329 -22.61 -8.83 41.13
CA TYR A 329 -21.95 -7.75 41.88
C TYR A 329 -22.97 -6.85 42.59
N ARG A 330 -24.07 -6.47 41.93
CA ARG A 330 -25.14 -5.68 42.55
C ARG A 330 -25.80 -6.42 43.70
N ALA A 331 -26.15 -7.69 43.52
CA ALA A 331 -26.75 -8.52 44.56
C ALA A 331 -25.83 -8.64 45.79
N ARG A 332 -24.52 -8.83 45.57
CA ARG A 332 -23.53 -8.88 46.64
C ARG A 332 -23.41 -7.55 47.39
N LEU A 333 -23.37 -6.41 46.68
CA LEU A 333 -23.38 -5.07 47.30
C LEU A 333 -24.65 -4.81 48.10
N VAL A 334 -25.82 -5.24 47.62
CA VAL A 334 -27.09 -5.10 48.35
C VAL A 334 -27.08 -5.94 49.62
N CYS A 335 -26.55 -7.17 49.59
CA CYS A 335 -26.40 -7.98 50.79
C CYS A 335 -25.48 -7.30 51.81
N TYR A 336 -24.32 -6.80 51.36
CA TYR A 336 -23.40 -6.04 52.21
C TYR A 336 -24.03 -4.80 52.86
N LEU A 337 -24.83 -4.05 52.11
CA LEU A 337 -25.56 -2.88 52.64
C LEU A 337 -26.66 -3.30 53.62
N LYS A 338 -27.36 -4.40 53.34
CA LYS A 338 -28.41 -4.93 54.21
C LYS A 338 -27.83 -5.44 55.52
N ASP A 339 -26.72 -6.18 55.47
CA ASP A 339 -26.02 -6.68 56.65
C ASP A 339 -25.49 -5.52 57.52
N LEU A 340 -25.00 -4.44 56.89
CA LEU A 340 -24.61 -3.20 57.58
C LEU A 340 -25.80 -2.50 58.24
N ALA A 341 -26.95 -2.44 57.56
CA ALA A 341 -28.17 -1.85 58.10
C ALA A 341 -28.76 -2.68 59.25
N ASP A 342 -28.89 -4.00 59.10
CA ASP A 342 -29.37 -4.92 60.13
C ASP A 342 -28.47 -4.88 61.38
N TYR A 343 -27.16 -4.71 61.20
CA TYR A 343 -26.21 -4.49 62.30
C TYR A 343 -26.43 -3.14 63.01
N ILE A 344 -26.66 -2.05 62.26
CA ILE A 344 -26.89 -0.71 62.84
C ILE A 344 -28.24 -0.66 63.57
N ASP A 345 -29.30 -1.24 62.99
CA ASP A 345 -30.66 -1.25 63.54
C ASP A 345 -30.81 -2.18 64.76
N GLY A 346 -30.02 -3.25 64.83
CA GLY A 346 -29.95 -4.15 65.98
C GLY A 346 -29.25 -3.58 67.23
N HIS A 347 -28.60 -2.41 67.11
CA HIS A 347 -27.82 -1.78 68.19
C HIS A 347 -28.47 -0.49 68.72
N GLY A 348 -29.37 -0.64 69.70
CA GLY A 348 -29.83 0.48 70.53
C GLY A 348 -28.79 0.91 71.57
N GLU A 349 -28.25 2.12 71.42
CA GLU A 349 -27.58 3.03 72.39
C GLU A 349 -26.55 2.53 73.45
N GLY A 350 -26.16 1.25 73.53
CA GLY A 350 -25.15 0.77 74.48
C GLY A 350 -24.00 0.01 73.82
N LYS A 351 -22.93 0.69 73.36
CA LYS A 351 -21.80 0.04 72.67
C LYS A 351 -20.81 -0.58 73.65
N SER A 352 -20.64 -1.91 73.58
CA SER A 352 -19.51 -2.61 74.20
C SER A 352 -18.28 -2.64 73.25
N PRO A 353 -17.03 -2.69 73.76
CA PRO A 353 -15.84 -2.77 72.90
C PRO A 353 -15.81 -4.00 71.97
N SER A 354 -16.45 -5.09 72.40
CA SER A 354 -16.52 -6.37 71.67
C SER A 354 -17.29 -6.26 70.35
N GLU A 355 -18.38 -5.49 70.32
CA GLU A 355 -19.22 -5.33 69.12
C GLU A 355 -18.51 -4.50 68.04
N THR A 356 -17.76 -3.46 68.43
CA THR A 356 -16.95 -2.68 67.48
C THR A 356 -15.85 -3.51 66.79
N SER A 357 -15.44 -4.62 67.38
CA SER A 357 -14.52 -5.58 66.77
C SER A 357 -15.23 -6.46 65.74
N ALA A 358 -16.50 -6.83 65.98
CA ALA A 358 -17.30 -7.63 65.06
C ALA A 358 -17.63 -6.86 63.76
N MET A 359 -17.99 -5.58 63.87
CA MET A 359 -18.18 -4.71 62.70
C MET A 359 -16.91 -4.57 61.86
N ARG A 360 -15.76 -4.40 62.53
CA ARG A 360 -14.45 -4.34 61.84
C ARG A 360 -14.15 -5.64 61.11
N ALA A 361 -14.38 -6.79 61.74
CA ALA A 361 -14.18 -8.09 61.10
C ALA A 361 -15.10 -8.31 59.87
N PHE A 362 -16.35 -7.84 59.92
CA PHE A 362 -17.28 -7.92 58.79
C PHE A 362 -16.84 -7.04 57.60
N VAL A 363 -16.46 -5.78 57.86
CA VAL A 363 -15.94 -4.88 56.82
C VAL A 363 -14.63 -5.42 56.23
N GLU A 364 -13.76 -6.01 57.06
CA GLU A 364 -12.54 -6.67 56.60
C GLU A 364 -12.86 -7.87 55.69
N SER A 365 -13.87 -8.68 56.03
CA SER A 365 -14.37 -9.78 55.18
C SER A 365 -14.90 -9.27 53.84
N MET A 366 -15.67 -8.19 53.84
CA MET A 366 -16.19 -7.57 52.62
C MET A 366 -15.07 -7.09 51.70
N LEU A 367 -14.08 -6.37 52.26
CA LEU A 367 -12.92 -5.90 51.52
C LEU A 367 -12.09 -7.06 50.99
N GLN A 368 -11.95 -8.14 51.75
CA GLN A 368 -11.25 -9.36 51.33
C GLN A 368 -11.96 -10.06 50.16
N ASP A 369 -13.30 -10.15 50.20
CA ASP A 369 -14.09 -10.72 49.12
C ASP A 369 -13.98 -9.89 47.83
N VAL A 370 -14.03 -8.57 47.93
CA VAL A 370 -13.80 -7.67 46.79
C VAL A 370 -12.39 -7.86 46.24
N ARG A 371 -11.36 -7.83 47.08
CA ARG A 371 -9.96 -8.07 46.66
C ARG A 371 -9.79 -9.43 45.98
N SER A 372 -10.40 -10.50 46.50
CA SER A 372 -10.31 -11.84 45.90
C SER A 372 -10.99 -11.92 44.53
N SER A 373 -12.16 -11.27 44.35
CA SER A 373 -12.84 -11.21 43.06
C SER A 373 -12.03 -10.48 41.98
N TYR A 374 -11.36 -9.39 42.34
CA TYR A 374 -10.46 -8.67 41.43
C TYR A 374 -9.22 -9.51 41.09
N ARG A 375 -8.64 -10.23 42.06
CA ARG A 375 -7.53 -11.17 41.78
C ARG A 375 -7.92 -12.26 40.79
N VAL A 376 -9.07 -12.92 40.99
CA VAL A 376 -9.55 -13.95 40.05
C VAL A 376 -9.78 -13.37 38.66
N ARG A 377 -10.32 -12.15 38.56
CA ARG A 377 -10.52 -11.47 37.27
C ARG A 377 -9.18 -11.12 36.60
N GLU A 378 -8.22 -10.61 37.36
CA GLU A 378 -6.87 -10.31 36.89
C GLU A 378 -6.18 -11.58 36.38
N GLU A 379 -6.27 -12.69 37.11
CA GLU A 379 -5.74 -14.00 36.69
C GLU A 379 -6.38 -14.50 35.38
N GLN A 380 -7.70 -14.35 35.22
CA GLN A 380 -8.41 -14.68 33.98
C GLN A 380 -7.91 -13.84 32.80
N LEU A 381 -7.77 -12.52 32.98
CA LEU A 381 -7.26 -11.63 31.94
C LEU A 381 -5.81 -11.95 31.59
N ALA A 382 -4.97 -12.23 32.60
CA ALA A 382 -3.59 -12.66 32.39
C ALA A 382 -3.50 -14.03 31.68
N ALA A 383 -4.42 -14.96 31.97
CA ALA A 383 -4.50 -16.24 31.27
C ALA A 383 -4.96 -16.07 29.81
N ALA A 384 -5.98 -15.24 29.56
CA ALA A 384 -6.45 -14.92 28.21
C ALA A 384 -5.34 -14.24 27.39
N ALA A 385 -4.67 -13.23 27.93
CA ALA A 385 -3.53 -12.56 27.29
C ALA A 385 -2.40 -13.54 26.95
N ARG A 386 -2.04 -14.45 27.88
CA ARG A 386 -1.08 -15.53 27.62
C ARG A 386 -1.54 -16.47 26.50
N SER A 387 -2.84 -16.80 26.42
CA SER A 387 -3.39 -17.64 25.37
C SER A 387 -3.36 -16.97 23.99
N TYR A 388 -3.70 -15.67 23.91
CA TYR A 388 -3.61 -14.88 22.68
C TYR A 388 -2.17 -14.74 22.21
N LYS A 389 -1.23 -14.46 23.11
CA LYS A 389 0.21 -14.45 22.80
C LYS A 389 0.67 -15.79 22.20
N LYS A 390 0.27 -16.93 22.77
CA LYS A 390 0.59 -18.26 22.24
C LYS A 390 -0.03 -18.49 20.85
N ARG A 391 -1.29 -18.08 20.64
CA ARG A 391 -1.97 -18.22 19.35
C ARG A 391 -1.30 -17.35 18.27
N LEU A 392 -0.96 -16.12 18.61
CA LEU A 392 -0.22 -15.21 17.74
C LEU A 392 1.13 -15.81 17.36
N GLN A 393 1.91 -16.29 18.32
CA GLN A 393 3.18 -16.97 18.05
C GLN A 393 3.01 -18.19 17.12
N LYS A 394 1.93 -18.97 17.25
CA LYS A 394 1.64 -20.09 16.34
C LYS A 394 1.36 -19.61 14.92
N ILE A 395 0.52 -18.58 14.76
CA ILE A 395 0.19 -17.97 13.47
C ILE A 395 1.43 -17.40 12.80
N THR A 396 2.24 -16.66 13.56
CA THR A 396 3.52 -16.10 13.08
C THR A 396 4.45 -17.21 12.60
N LYS A 397 4.59 -18.32 13.34
CA LYS A 397 5.42 -19.47 12.90
C LYS A 397 4.90 -20.10 11.62
N THR A 398 3.59 -20.31 11.50
CA THR A 398 2.99 -20.89 10.28
C THR A 398 3.15 -19.96 9.09
N HIS A 399 3.01 -18.65 9.28
CA HIS A 399 3.21 -17.66 8.24
C HIS A 399 4.66 -17.63 7.75
N HIS A 400 5.64 -17.66 8.65
CA HIS A 400 7.05 -17.76 8.28
C HIS A 400 7.35 -19.04 7.48
N ALA A 401 6.80 -20.18 7.90
CA ALA A 401 6.97 -21.44 7.15
C ALA A 401 6.36 -21.36 5.74
N LEU A 402 5.18 -20.74 5.60
CA LEU A 402 4.54 -20.53 4.31
C LEU A 402 5.33 -19.57 3.42
N LEU A 403 5.85 -18.47 3.97
CA LEU A 403 6.72 -17.54 3.25
C LEU A 403 7.98 -18.22 2.71
N ILE A 404 8.60 -19.10 3.50
CA ILE A 404 9.77 -19.86 3.05
C ILE A 404 9.38 -20.79 1.89
N ALA A 405 8.26 -21.51 1.98
CA ALA A 405 7.79 -22.38 0.91
C ALA A 405 7.47 -21.59 -0.36
N TYR A 406 6.79 -20.44 -0.22
CA TYR A 406 6.47 -19.54 -1.32
C TYR A 406 7.73 -19.02 -2.01
N ARG A 407 8.74 -18.59 -1.23
CA ARG A 407 10.03 -18.13 -1.75
C ARG A 407 10.70 -19.20 -2.61
N VAL A 408 10.79 -20.42 -2.10
CA VAL A 408 11.42 -21.55 -2.82
C VAL A 408 10.67 -21.84 -4.12
N GLN A 409 9.33 -21.83 -4.08
CA GLN A 409 8.52 -22.05 -5.27
C GLN A 409 8.70 -20.94 -6.31
N ARG A 410 8.71 -19.67 -5.89
CA ARG A 410 8.90 -18.51 -6.77
C ARG A 410 10.28 -18.51 -7.41
N GLU A 411 11.32 -18.81 -6.65
CA GLU A 411 12.68 -18.96 -7.18
C GLU A 411 12.78 -20.09 -8.22
N GLN A 412 12.07 -21.21 -8.02
CA GLN A 412 12.01 -22.30 -9.01
C GLN A 412 11.29 -21.92 -10.31
N VAL A 413 10.24 -21.10 -10.22
CA VAL A 413 9.50 -20.59 -11.40
C VAL A 413 10.37 -19.59 -12.17
N LEU A 414 11.01 -18.65 -11.46
CA LEU A 414 11.93 -17.67 -12.07
C LEU A 414 13.14 -18.33 -12.73
N ALA A 415 13.65 -19.43 -12.18
CA ALA A 415 14.74 -20.19 -12.78
C ALA A 415 14.34 -20.94 -14.09
N LYS A 416 13.04 -21.09 -14.37
CA LYS A 416 12.50 -21.78 -15.55
C LYS A 416 11.56 -20.85 -16.36
N PRO A 417 12.11 -19.88 -17.10
CA PRO A 417 11.33 -18.89 -17.84
C PRO A 417 10.44 -19.49 -18.95
N ASP A 418 10.74 -20.70 -19.45
CA ASP A 418 9.96 -21.38 -20.50
C ASP A 418 8.62 -21.98 -20.01
N SER A 419 8.37 -21.96 -18.69
CA SER A 419 7.17 -22.58 -18.11
C SER A 419 5.88 -21.76 -18.32
N GLY A 420 5.99 -20.50 -18.75
CA GLY A 420 4.84 -19.59 -18.95
C GLY A 420 4.04 -19.30 -17.67
N LEU A 421 4.55 -19.71 -16.51
CA LEU A 421 3.93 -19.51 -15.20
C LEU A 421 4.37 -18.16 -14.64
N ASP A 422 3.40 -17.37 -14.17
CA ASP A 422 3.66 -16.14 -13.43
C ASP A 422 4.27 -16.49 -12.05
N PRO A 423 5.47 -15.99 -11.72
CA PRO A 423 6.08 -16.20 -10.41
C PRO A 423 5.33 -15.52 -9.25
N GLY A 424 4.38 -14.61 -9.53
CA GLY A 424 3.56 -13.95 -8.52
C GLY A 424 4.29 -12.84 -7.75
N PRO A 425 3.57 -12.17 -6.82
CA PRO A 425 4.07 -10.96 -6.15
C PRO A 425 5.29 -11.22 -5.26
N PRO A 426 6.20 -10.25 -5.10
CA PRO A 426 7.33 -10.36 -4.17
C PRO A 426 6.93 -10.62 -2.72
N GLU A 427 7.80 -11.29 -1.95
CA GLU A 427 7.59 -11.62 -0.53
C GLU A 427 7.27 -10.40 0.34
N ALA A 428 7.75 -9.21 -0.04
CA ALA A 428 7.51 -7.96 0.66
C ALA A 428 6.02 -7.59 0.78
N HIS A 429 5.17 -8.09 -0.12
CA HIS A 429 3.72 -7.85 -0.10
C HIS A 429 3.01 -8.62 1.01
N PHE A 430 3.67 -9.61 1.62
CA PHE A 430 3.12 -10.43 2.68
C PHE A 430 3.72 -10.01 4.03
N SER A 431 3.22 -8.90 4.60
CA SER A 431 3.55 -8.49 5.96
C SER A 431 2.39 -8.77 6.90
N LEU A 432 2.63 -9.56 7.95
CA LEU A 432 1.75 -9.62 9.12
C LEU A 432 2.15 -8.47 10.07
N GLU A 433 1.26 -7.51 10.26
CA GLU A 433 1.37 -6.43 11.25
C GLU A 433 0.52 -6.77 12.49
N PRO A 434 1.00 -6.50 13.74
CA PRO A 434 1.52 -5.19 14.19
C PRO A 434 3.03 -5.13 14.58
N THR A 435 3.66 -3.98 14.29
CA THR A 435 5.10 -3.64 14.32
C THR A 435 5.70 -3.66 15.74
N GLU A 436 4.85 -3.65 16.75
CA GLU A 436 5.20 -3.37 18.15
C GLU A 436 5.81 -4.57 18.88
N LEU A 437 5.72 -5.78 18.31
CA LEU A 437 6.25 -7.01 18.90
C LEU A 437 7.33 -7.70 18.05
N ARG A 438 7.77 -7.08 16.96
CA ARG A 438 8.81 -7.64 16.09
C ARG A 438 10.20 -7.33 16.62
N ASP A 439 11.03 -8.37 16.70
CA ASP A 439 12.45 -8.23 16.97
C ASP A 439 13.11 -7.35 15.88
N GLU A 440 14.16 -6.59 16.22
CA GLU A 440 14.87 -5.70 15.29
C GLU A 440 15.31 -6.43 14.02
N THR A 441 15.73 -7.69 14.17
CA THR A 441 16.11 -8.59 13.08
C THR A 441 14.96 -8.86 12.10
N GLU A 442 13.70 -8.94 12.56
CA GLU A 442 12.54 -9.13 11.68
C GLU A 442 12.20 -7.84 10.91
N LYS A 443 12.45 -6.67 11.50
CA LYS A 443 12.28 -5.37 10.85
C LYS A 443 13.32 -5.17 9.75
N GLU A 444 14.58 -5.48 10.03
CA GLU A 444 15.66 -5.48 9.03
C GLU A 444 15.37 -6.46 7.90
N LEU A 445 14.92 -7.68 8.22
CA LEU A 445 14.53 -8.67 7.22
C LEU A 445 13.39 -8.16 6.33
N GLN A 446 12.44 -7.42 6.88
CA GLN A 446 11.35 -6.81 6.12
C GLN A 446 11.85 -5.71 5.17
N HIS A 447 12.77 -4.85 5.63
CA HIS A 447 13.41 -3.85 4.78
C HIS A 447 14.19 -4.50 3.63
N LEU A 448 14.95 -5.55 3.91
CA LEU A 448 15.68 -6.30 2.88
C LEU A 448 14.74 -6.95 1.85
N ARG A 449 13.56 -7.42 2.28
CA ARG A 449 12.53 -7.93 1.34
C ARG A 449 11.99 -6.82 0.43
N GLN A 450 11.75 -5.63 0.96
CA GLN A 450 11.29 -4.48 0.18
C GLN A 450 12.35 -4.03 -0.83
N ASP A 451 13.61 -3.94 -0.41
CA ASP A 451 14.72 -3.60 -1.32
C ASP A 451 14.91 -4.66 -2.41
N LYS A 452 14.83 -5.95 -2.06
CA LYS A 452 14.84 -7.05 -3.04
C LYS A 452 13.70 -6.89 -4.06
N ALA A 453 12.48 -6.63 -3.61
CA ALA A 453 11.33 -6.42 -4.49
C ALA A 453 11.53 -5.22 -5.45
N ARG A 454 12.10 -4.11 -4.96
CA ARG A 454 12.43 -2.94 -5.78
C ARG A 454 13.46 -3.29 -6.87
N LEU A 455 14.52 -4.00 -6.51
CA LEU A 455 15.56 -4.40 -7.46
C LEU A 455 15.05 -5.41 -8.48
N GLU A 456 14.19 -6.35 -8.09
CA GLU A 456 13.52 -7.28 -9.01
C GLU A 456 12.68 -6.54 -10.05
N GLY A 457 11.90 -5.54 -9.65
CA GLY A 457 11.11 -4.71 -10.57
C GLY A 457 12.00 -3.93 -11.56
N GLN A 458 13.11 -3.36 -11.09
CA GLN A 458 14.07 -2.69 -11.99
C GLN A 458 14.71 -3.65 -12.99
N LEU A 459 15.03 -4.88 -12.56
CA LEU A 459 15.57 -5.91 -13.44
C LEU A 459 14.58 -6.31 -14.53
N GLN A 460 13.31 -6.52 -14.19
CA GLN A 460 12.25 -6.84 -15.17
C GLN A 460 12.09 -5.72 -16.20
N MET A 461 11.98 -4.46 -15.75
CA MET A 461 11.89 -3.30 -16.65
C MET A 461 13.09 -3.20 -17.60
N ALA A 462 14.31 -3.48 -17.11
CA ALA A 462 15.51 -3.49 -17.94
C ALA A 462 15.51 -4.66 -18.95
N GLN A 463 15.04 -5.84 -18.54
CA GLN A 463 14.91 -7.01 -19.42
C GLN A 463 13.90 -6.78 -20.54
N GLU A 464 12.76 -6.14 -20.24
CA GLU A 464 11.74 -5.76 -21.23
C GLU A 464 12.29 -4.75 -22.25
N GLN A 465 13.04 -3.74 -21.78
CA GLN A 465 13.71 -2.79 -22.68
C GLN A 465 14.71 -3.48 -23.62
N VAL A 466 15.46 -4.47 -23.13
CA VAL A 466 16.38 -5.26 -23.96
C VAL A 466 15.64 -6.20 -24.91
N ALA A 467 14.50 -6.76 -24.52
CA ALA A 467 13.67 -7.59 -25.39
C ALA A 467 13.07 -6.78 -26.56
N VAL A 468 12.64 -5.54 -26.31
CA VAL A 468 12.16 -4.60 -27.35
C VAL A 468 13.26 -4.27 -28.36
N LEU A 469 14.52 -4.16 -27.91
CA LEU A 469 15.67 -3.92 -28.77
C LEU A 469 16.14 -5.13 -29.59
N LYS A 470 15.71 -6.36 -29.22
CA LYS A 470 16.17 -7.63 -29.82
C LYS A 470 15.23 -8.23 -30.85
N MET A 471 14.11 -7.59 -31.17
CA MET A 471 13.20 -8.10 -32.21
C MET A 471 13.90 -8.12 -33.59
N PRO A 472 13.89 -9.26 -34.33
CA PRO A 472 14.50 -9.33 -35.65
C PRO A 472 13.70 -8.48 -36.64
N VAL A 473 14.41 -7.65 -37.40
CA VAL A 473 13.87 -6.88 -38.53
C VAL A 473 13.38 -7.87 -39.59
N GLY A 474 12.06 -8.00 -39.70
CA GLY A 474 11.38 -8.59 -40.84
C GLY A 474 10.74 -7.46 -41.66
N ASP A 475 11.09 -7.40 -42.93
CA ASP A 475 10.61 -6.46 -43.96
C ASP A 475 9.13 -6.09 -43.81
N PHE A 476 8.81 -4.82 -43.53
CA PHE A 476 7.63 -4.16 -44.10
C PHE A 476 7.81 -2.63 -44.19
N SER A 477 7.57 -2.18 -45.42
CA SER A 477 7.44 -0.84 -46.00
C SER A 477 6.88 0.30 -45.11
N LEU A 478 7.55 1.45 -45.18
CA LEU A 478 7.06 2.85 -45.12
C LEU A 478 5.97 3.20 -44.07
N GLN A 479 6.40 3.73 -42.92
CA GLN A 479 6.14 5.13 -42.50
C GLN A 479 6.94 5.44 -41.22
N GLU A 480 7.86 6.42 -41.29
CA GLU A 480 8.66 6.89 -40.15
C GLU A 480 7.78 7.46 -39.02
N PRO A 481 8.09 7.20 -37.74
CA PRO A 481 7.67 8.04 -36.63
C PRO A 481 8.80 9.03 -36.29
N SER A 482 8.85 10.15 -37.02
CA SER A 482 9.86 11.21 -36.88
C SER A 482 9.90 11.89 -35.49
N LYS A 483 8.99 11.57 -34.56
CA LYS A 483 8.91 12.20 -33.22
C LYS A 483 9.68 11.49 -32.10
N LEU A 484 10.07 10.21 -32.28
CA LEU A 484 10.83 9.48 -31.25
C LEU A 484 12.35 9.61 -31.42
N LYS A 485 12.79 9.98 -32.63
CA LYS A 485 14.22 10.19 -32.92
C LYS A 485 14.72 11.53 -32.36
N GLU A 486 13.87 12.56 -32.34
CA GLU A 486 14.18 13.87 -31.76
C GLU A 486 14.43 13.82 -30.25
N ILE A 487 13.55 13.15 -29.47
CA ILE A 487 13.71 13.08 -28.00
C ILE A 487 14.96 12.27 -27.61
N CYS A 488 15.28 11.22 -28.37
CA CYS A 488 16.48 10.41 -28.16
C CYS A 488 17.74 11.19 -28.57
N GLU A 489 17.72 11.91 -29.69
CA GLU A 489 18.84 12.77 -30.09
C GLU A 489 19.08 13.93 -29.13
N GLU A 490 18.03 14.58 -28.63
CA GLU A 490 18.12 15.66 -27.65
C GLU A 490 18.72 15.15 -26.34
N SER A 491 18.24 14.02 -25.82
CA SER A 491 18.80 13.39 -24.62
C SER A 491 20.28 12.99 -24.80
N TRP A 492 20.64 12.44 -25.97
CA TRP A 492 22.04 12.14 -26.29
C TRP A 492 22.89 13.40 -26.55
N SER A 493 22.28 14.49 -27.01
CA SER A 493 22.96 15.79 -27.16
C SER A 493 23.27 16.40 -25.79
N ASP A 494 22.36 16.26 -24.83
CA ASP A 494 22.54 16.73 -23.45
C ASP A 494 23.63 15.95 -22.72
N ILE A 495 23.64 14.62 -22.84
CA ILE A 495 24.70 13.78 -22.25
C ILE A 495 26.06 14.13 -22.87
N ARG A 496 26.13 14.32 -24.20
CA ARG A 496 27.37 14.72 -24.89
C ARG A 496 27.82 16.13 -24.49
N LYS A 497 26.88 17.04 -24.24
CA LYS A 497 27.15 18.39 -23.74
C LYS A 497 27.68 18.34 -22.30
N GLN A 498 27.04 17.59 -21.41
CA GLN A 498 27.51 17.42 -20.03
C GLN A 498 28.90 16.78 -19.96
N LEU A 499 29.16 15.74 -20.77
CA LEU A 499 30.50 15.13 -20.86
C LEU A 499 31.55 16.13 -21.35
N ARG A 500 31.21 16.98 -22.32
CA ARG A 500 32.10 18.03 -22.81
C ARG A 500 32.37 19.08 -21.74
N GLU A 501 31.33 19.56 -21.06
CA GLU A 501 31.44 20.52 -19.97
C GLU A 501 32.27 19.99 -18.80
N MET A 502 32.08 18.72 -18.41
CA MET A 502 32.91 18.07 -17.38
C MET A 502 34.37 17.95 -17.83
N THR A 503 34.61 17.57 -19.09
CA THR A 503 35.96 17.46 -19.63
C THR A 503 36.64 18.82 -19.68
N ASP A 504 35.94 19.85 -20.18
CA ASP A 504 36.43 21.22 -20.27
C ASP A 504 36.68 21.81 -18.88
N SER A 505 35.78 21.60 -17.90
CA SER A 505 35.97 22.08 -16.53
C SER A 505 37.19 21.44 -15.87
N THR A 506 37.39 20.14 -16.10
CA THR A 506 38.53 19.39 -15.55
C THR A 506 39.83 19.86 -16.21
N LEU A 507 39.82 20.07 -17.52
CA LEU A 507 40.97 20.57 -18.28
C LEU A 507 41.36 21.98 -17.84
N VAL A 508 40.39 22.89 -17.69
CA VAL A 508 40.63 24.25 -17.16
C VAL A 508 41.20 24.21 -15.74
N GLY A 509 40.75 23.26 -14.91
CA GLY A 509 41.31 23.02 -13.58
C GLY A 509 42.80 22.66 -13.65
N PHE A 510 43.15 21.67 -14.48
CA PHE A 510 44.54 21.25 -14.68
C PHE A 510 45.41 22.35 -15.31
N GLU A 511 44.88 23.17 -16.22
CA GLU A 511 45.63 24.28 -16.79
C GLU A 511 45.92 25.38 -15.76
N LYS A 512 44.99 25.67 -14.86
CA LYS A 512 45.22 26.59 -13.73
C LYS A 512 46.29 26.06 -12.79
N GLU A 513 46.22 24.78 -12.41
CA GLU A 513 47.25 24.15 -11.58
C GLU A 513 48.62 24.17 -12.27
N ARG A 514 48.66 23.84 -13.57
CA ARG A 514 49.90 23.90 -14.36
C ARG A 514 50.46 25.33 -14.39
N ALA A 515 49.63 26.35 -14.59
CA ALA A 515 50.05 27.74 -14.57
C ALA A 515 50.61 28.16 -13.19
N ILE A 516 49.94 27.78 -12.10
CA ILE A 516 50.43 28.04 -10.74
C ILE A 516 51.77 27.36 -10.50
N LEU A 517 51.90 26.08 -10.88
CA LEU A 517 53.15 25.34 -10.74
C LEU A 517 54.28 25.97 -11.55
N ILE A 518 54.02 26.40 -12.78
CA ILE A 518 55.00 27.11 -13.61
C ILE A 518 55.42 28.42 -12.93
N THR A 519 54.48 29.25 -12.47
CA THR A 519 54.85 30.51 -11.79
C THR A 519 55.68 30.28 -10.53
N ARG A 520 55.33 29.26 -9.74
CA ARG A 520 56.10 28.87 -8.55
C ARG A 520 57.49 28.37 -8.93
N ALA A 521 57.61 27.57 -9.98
CA ALA A 521 58.89 27.10 -10.50
C ALA A 521 59.76 28.28 -10.96
N THR A 522 59.20 29.23 -11.73
CA THR A 522 59.95 30.41 -12.18
C THR A 522 60.42 31.30 -11.03
N VAL A 523 59.62 31.44 -9.96
CA VAL A 523 60.02 32.18 -8.77
C VAL A 523 61.14 31.44 -8.04
N ALA A 524 61.05 30.12 -7.91
CA ALA A 524 62.10 29.32 -7.29
C ALA A 524 63.40 29.37 -8.11
N GLU A 525 63.32 29.30 -9.44
CA GLU A 525 64.47 29.48 -10.33
C GLU A 525 65.11 30.86 -10.16
N ALA A 526 64.31 31.93 -10.11
CA ALA A 526 64.82 33.29 -9.85
C ALA A 526 65.51 33.40 -8.48
N GLN A 527 64.93 32.80 -7.43
CA GLN A 527 65.55 32.78 -6.10
C GLN A 527 66.89 32.03 -6.09
N VAL A 528 66.98 30.90 -6.82
CA VAL A 528 68.25 30.17 -6.96
C VAL A 528 69.27 31.01 -7.73
N SER A 529 68.86 31.70 -8.81
CA SER A 529 69.73 32.63 -9.52
C SER A 529 70.22 33.78 -8.64
N GLU A 530 69.34 34.40 -7.84
CA GLU A 530 69.73 35.46 -6.88
C GLU A 530 70.71 34.94 -5.83
N LEU A 531 70.50 33.73 -5.30
CA LEU A 531 71.43 33.10 -4.36
C LEU A 531 72.76 32.76 -5.02
N GLN A 532 72.75 32.30 -6.27
CA GLN A 532 73.95 32.03 -7.05
C GLN A 532 74.72 33.33 -7.31
N ASP A 533 74.04 34.40 -7.74
CA ASP A 533 74.63 35.73 -7.92
C ASP A 533 75.19 36.27 -6.60
N TYR A 534 74.52 36.04 -5.47
CA TYR A 534 75.04 36.42 -4.15
C TYR A 534 76.31 35.64 -3.80
N ILE A 535 76.32 34.33 -4.05
CA ILE A 535 77.51 33.49 -3.86
C ILE A 535 78.64 34.00 -4.75
N ASP A 536 78.40 34.21 -6.04
CA ASP A 536 79.41 34.61 -7.00
C ASP A 536 79.96 36.02 -6.71
N ASN A 537 79.13 36.96 -6.23
CA ASN A 537 79.54 38.33 -5.92
C ASN A 537 80.11 38.54 -4.50
N HIS A 538 79.76 37.71 -3.52
CA HIS A 538 80.12 37.92 -2.11
C HIS A 538 80.91 36.79 -1.45
N LEU A 539 80.82 35.56 -1.98
CA LEU A 539 81.47 34.37 -1.43
C LEU A 539 82.46 33.72 -2.41
N GLY A 540 82.41 34.11 -3.70
CA GLY A 540 83.35 33.71 -4.75
C GLY A 540 84.61 34.58 -4.77
N SER A 541 85.44 34.47 -3.74
CA SER A 541 86.86 34.87 -3.77
C SER A 541 87.74 33.85 -3.08
#